data_AF-K5CKW1-F1
#
_entry.id   AF-K5CKW1-F1
#
_cell.length_a   1.000
_cell.length_b   1.000
_cell.length_c   1.000
_cell.angle_alpha   90.00
_cell.angle_beta   90.00
_cell.angle_gamma   90.00
#
_symmetry.space_group_name_H-M   'P 1'
#
loop_
_entity.id
_entity.type
_entity.pdbx_description
1 polymer ?
#
loop_
_entity_poly.entity_id
_entity_poly.type
_entity_poly.pdbx_seq_one_letter_code
_entity_poly.pdbx_strand_id
1 'polypeptide(L)'
;MLNILLMNKWQKITNKIALIVVLMLSSCSVMFAQSKKSNPFYYTELSEQADYKHIDFSSEYKEWLIPDSSERFEDITHELLGNGYTFERALFNSERFTYEDMNGKPLYYKETSFNGILGDKYARIEIFIHPEVERMDSLTFKVNGKSKVEENICDFTGEIHIEHIYNVWERVNDPDSPNYYVMVCNYLFTEDKAQYGTGFFKGTYGAYCYIDKANKMIRLDIDVGGGEFNKRNYVGIWQSYKTKAVKRCVWGDYRMPYTFDFDIGSEDMRINPKYNSPEWEQWQYEMHNPKEKNRWWKTLRKEVSHETDR
;
A
#
# COMPACT_ATOMS: atom_id res chain seq x y z
N MET A 1 28.56 -58.77 19.97
CA MET A 1 29.03 -57.38 19.69
C MET A 1 28.25 -56.69 18.56
N LEU A 2 27.90 -57.40 17.47
CA LEU A 2 27.15 -56.84 16.32
C LEU A 2 25.72 -56.35 16.67
N ASN A 3 24.99 -57.07 17.52
CA ASN A 3 23.61 -56.72 17.91
C ASN A 3 23.51 -55.44 18.76
N ILE A 4 24.51 -55.16 19.60
CA ILE A 4 24.54 -53.94 20.44
C ILE A 4 24.79 -52.71 19.56
N LEU A 5 25.62 -52.83 18.52
CA LEU A 5 25.90 -51.75 17.59
C LEU A 5 24.68 -51.39 16.73
N LEU A 6 23.90 -52.40 16.31
CA LEU A 6 22.65 -52.25 15.57
C LEU A 6 21.56 -51.60 16.43
N MET A 7 21.39 -52.03 17.68
CA MET A 7 20.45 -51.41 18.64
C MET A 7 20.79 -49.94 18.88
N ASN A 8 22.06 -49.60 19.09
CA ASN A 8 22.49 -48.21 19.28
C ASN A 8 22.27 -47.32 18.05
N LYS A 9 22.36 -47.88 16.83
CA LYS A 9 22.01 -47.15 15.60
C LYS A 9 20.51 -46.92 15.49
N TRP A 10 19.69 -47.93 15.78
CA TRP A 10 18.24 -47.80 15.78
C TRP A 10 17.75 -46.77 16.81
N GLN A 11 18.32 -46.79 18.02
CA GLN A 11 17.94 -45.84 19.07
C GLN A 11 18.35 -44.40 18.75
N LYS A 12 19.46 -44.20 18.03
CA LYS A 12 19.84 -42.87 17.51
C LYS A 12 18.89 -42.39 16.40
N ILE A 13 18.39 -43.30 15.56
CA ILE A 13 17.44 -42.95 14.49
C ILE A 13 16.08 -42.59 15.10
N THR A 14 15.57 -43.37 16.06
CA THR A 14 14.30 -43.07 16.75
C THR A 14 14.36 -41.75 17.50
N ASN A 15 15.49 -41.44 18.16
CA ASN A 15 15.66 -40.16 18.85
C ASN A 15 15.71 -38.98 17.88
N LYS A 16 16.31 -39.14 16.69
CA LYS A 16 16.31 -38.09 15.65
C LYS A 16 14.92 -37.85 15.08
N ILE A 17 14.15 -38.90 14.83
CA ILE A 17 12.77 -38.78 14.32
C ILE A 17 11.88 -38.11 15.39
N ALA A 18 12.00 -38.50 16.66
CA ALA A 18 11.28 -37.87 17.75
C ALA A 18 11.64 -36.37 17.88
N LEU A 19 12.91 -36.00 17.74
CA LEU A 19 13.35 -34.60 17.77
C LEU A 19 12.78 -33.78 16.60
N ILE A 20 12.73 -34.35 15.38
CA ILE A 20 12.14 -33.70 14.20
C ILE A 20 10.63 -33.52 14.37
N VAL A 21 9.93 -34.53 14.90
CA VAL A 21 8.49 -34.45 15.18
C VAL A 21 8.21 -33.44 16.29
N VAL A 22 9.03 -33.36 17.34
CA VAL A 22 8.92 -32.33 18.39
C VAL A 22 9.22 -30.94 17.83
N LEU A 23 10.20 -30.78 16.94
CA LEU A 23 10.47 -29.51 16.27
C LEU A 23 9.29 -29.09 15.38
N MET A 24 8.77 -30.01 14.55
CA MET A 24 7.58 -29.80 13.71
C MET A 24 6.34 -29.47 14.55
N LEU A 25 6.13 -30.15 15.67
CA LEU A 25 5.01 -29.89 16.58
C LEU A 25 5.22 -28.60 17.38
N SER A 26 6.45 -28.23 17.74
CA SER A 26 6.77 -26.96 18.40
C SER A 26 6.57 -25.77 17.46
N SER A 27 6.81 -25.94 16.15
CA SER A 27 6.43 -24.95 15.14
C SER A 27 4.93 -24.97 14.82
N CYS A 28 4.21 -26.06 15.08
CA CYS A 28 2.75 -26.14 14.96
C CYS A 28 1.99 -25.63 16.21
N SER A 29 2.64 -25.50 17.37
CA SER A 29 1.97 -25.14 18.63
C SER A 29 1.81 -23.64 18.85
N VAL A 30 2.19 -22.80 17.88
CA VAL A 30 1.85 -21.36 17.86
C VAL A 30 0.70 -21.07 16.87
N MET A 31 0.15 -22.10 16.23
CA MET A 31 -1.10 -21.96 15.49
C MET A 31 -2.28 -22.10 16.45
N PHE A 32 -3.23 -21.15 16.35
CA PHE A 32 -4.43 -21.00 17.18
C PHE A 32 -4.30 -20.15 18.46
N ALA A 33 -3.64 -18.99 18.36
CA ALA A 33 -4.28 -17.77 18.83
C ALA A 33 -4.90 -17.09 17.61
N GLN A 34 -6.22 -17.04 17.55
CA GLN A 34 -6.95 -16.36 16.48
C GLN A 34 -6.70 -14.86 16.64
N SER A 35 -5.61 -14.33 16.07
CA SER A 35 -5.37 -12.89 16.07
C SER A 35 -6.37 -12.26 15.11
N LYS A 36 -7.49 -11.76 15.65
CA LYS A 36 -8.35 -10.84 14.93
C LYS A 36 -7.45 -9.75 14.34
N LYS A 37 -7.39 -9.61 13.00
CA LYS A 37 -6.63 -8.54 12.36
C LYS A 37 -7.07 -7.20 12.93
N SER A 38 -6.15 -6.43 13.51
CA SER A 38 -6.43 -5.04 13.86
C SER A 38 -6.60 -4.25 12.57
N ASN A 39 -7.59 -3.37 12.53
CA ASN A 39 -7.75 -2.49 11.41
C ASN A 39 -6.62 -1.42 11.43
N PRO A 40 -5.77 -1.33 10.40
CA PRO A 40 -4.62 -0.44 10.41
C PRO A 40 -5.00 1.04 10.24
N PHE A 41 -6.28 1.34 9.93
CA PHE A 41 -6.78 2.70 9.72
C PHE A 41 -7.38 3.33 10.99
N TYR A 42 -7.68 2.55 12.03
CA TYR A 42 -8.34 3.05 13.24
C TYR A 42 -7.41 3.03 14.45
N TYR A 43 -7.13 4.23 14.97
CA TYR A 43 -6.16 4.46 16.03
C TYR A 43 -6.36 3.59 17.28
N THR A 44 -7.60 3.47 17.78
CA THR A 44 -7.88 2.78 19.04
C THR A 44 -7.41 1.33 18.99
N GLU A 45 -7.80 0.58 17.96
CA GLU A 45 -7.38 -0.83 17.78
C GLU A 45 -5.87 -0.93 17.51
N LEU A 46 -5.35 -0.04 16.65
CA LEU A 46 -3.95 -0.07 16.24
C LEU A 46 -2.99 0.19 17.41
N SER A 47 -3.34 1.12 18.31
CA SER A 47 -2.48 1.53 19.44
C SER A 47 -2.25 0.42 20.48
N GLU A 48 -3.12 -0.59 20.50
CA GLU A 48 -3.00 -1.75 21.40
C GLU A 48 -2.05 -2.81 20.83
N GLN A 49 -1.86 -2.86 19.51
CA GLN A 49 -1.21 -3.98 18.82
C GLN A 49 0.06 -3.59 18.05
N ALA A 50 0.27 -2.31 17.76
CA ALA A 50 1.41 -1.84 16.98
C ALA A 50 2.22 -0.78 17.74
N ASP A 51 3.56 -0.90 17.68
CA ASP A 51 4.46 0.13 18.21
C ASP A 51 4.51 1.34 17.28
N TYR A 52 4.02 2.49 17.74
CA TYR A 52 4.05 3.74 16.98
C TYR A 52 5.47 4.23 16.63
N LYS A 53 6.53 3.66 17.21
CA LYS A 53 7.93 3.93 16.83
C LYS A 53 8.44 3.04 15.69
N HIS A 54 7.73 1.97 15.37
CA HIS A 54 8.10 1.08 14.28
C HIS A 54 8.07 1.83 12.94
N ILE A 55 9.09 1.66 12.10
CA ILE A 55 9.29 2.53 10.92
C ILE A 55 8.66 1.94 9.66
N ASP A 56 8.72 0.62 9.46
CA ASP A 56 8.41 -0.03 8.19
C ASP A 56 7.27 -1.06 8.32
N PHE A 57 6.02 -0.58 8.26
CA PHE A 57 4.82 -1.42 8.35
C PHE A 57 4.49 -2.18 7.06
N SER A 58 5.41 -2.30 6.12
CA SER A 58 5.12 -2.91 4.81
C SER A 58 4.71 -4.39 4.94
N SER A 59 5.31 -5.13 5.88
CA SER A 59 5.00 -6.54 6.09
C SER A 59 3.65 -6.72 6.79
N GLU A 60 3.40 -5.95 7.84
CA GLU A 60 2.12 -5.93 8.57
C GLU A 60 0.97 -5.51 7.66
N TYR A 61 1.21 -4.54 6.77
CA TYR A 61 0.19 -4.13 5.80
C TYR A 61 -0.09 -5.23 4.77
N LYS A 62 0.96 -5.94 4.32
CA LYS A 62 0.80 -7.09 3.42
C LYS A 62 -0.02 -8.20 4.07
N GLU A 63 0.31 -8.56 5.31
CA GLU A 63 -0.45 -9.55 6.09
C GLU A 63 -1.91 -9.12 6.30
N TRP A 64 -2.17 -7.83 6.49
CA TRP A 64 -3.53 -7.32 6.58
C TRP A 64 -4.31 -7.49 5.27
N LEU A 65 -3.69 -7.20 4.11
CA LEU A 65 -4.29 -7.34 2.79
C LEU A 65 -4.56 -8.80 2.37
N ILE A 66 -3.76 -9.76 2.86
CA ILE A 66 -3.94 -11.19 2.57
C ILE A 66 -5.13 -11.71 3.39
N PRO A 67 -6.24 -12.17 2.80
CA PRO A 67 -7.41 -12.64 3.56
C PRO A 67 -7.06 -13.76 4.54
N ASP A 68 -7.77 -13.83 5.67
CA ASP A 68 -7.50 -14.83 6.72
C ASP A 68 -8.61 -15.89 6.85
N SER A 69 -8.47 -16.79 7.81
CA SER A 69 -9.40 -17.90 8.05
C SER A 69 -10.85 -17.48 8.40
N SER A 70 -11.11 -16.20 8.68
CA SER A 70 -12.45 -15.66 8.89
C SER A 70 -13.18 -15.30 7.58
N GLU A 71 -12.54 -15.52 6.45
CA GLU A 71 -13.02 -15.18 5.11
C GLU A 71 -12.84 -16.38 4.18
N ARG A 72 -13.71 -16.53 3.17
CA ARG A 72 -13.40 -17.41 2.03
C ARG A 72 -12.69 -16.59 0.97
N PHE A 73 -11.62 -17.16 0.42
CA PHE A 73 -10.86 -16.48 -0.62
C PHE A 73 -10.18 -17.47 -1.55
N GLU A 74 -9.81 -16.96 -2.72
CA GLU A 74 -8.98 -17.65 -3.71
C GLU A 74 -7.98 -16.66 -4.30
N ASP A 75 -6.74 -17.10 -4.46
CA ASP A 75 -5.75 -16.37 -5.25
C ASP A 75 -5.97 -16.66 -6.74
N ILE A 76 -6.52 -15.67 -7.45
CA ILE A 76 -6.90 -15.79 -8.86
C ILE A 76 -5.83 -15.24 -9.80
N THR A 77 -4.63 -14.91 -9.30
CA THR A 77 -3.57 -14.26 -10.10
C THR A 77 -3.21 -15.05 -11.36
N HIS A 78 -2.88 -16.33 -11.21
CA HIS A 78 -2.49 -17.17 -12.34
C HIS A 78 -3.65 -17.52 -13.26
N GLU A 79 -4.88 -17.62 -12.74
CA GLU A 79 -6.08 -17.79 -13.56
C GLU A 79 -6.28 -16.59 -14.49
N LEU A 80 -6.21 -15.38 -13.95
CA LEU A 80 -6.37 -14.14 -14.73
C LEU A 80 -5.31 -14.04 -15.82
N LEU A 81 -4.04 -14.34 -15.49
CA LEU A 81 -2.95 -14.35 -16.46
C LEU A 81 -3.16 -15.39 -17.56
N GLY A 82 -3.51 -16.64 -17.19
CA GLY A 82 -3.76 -17.73 -18.13
C GLY A 82 -4.92 -17.47 -19.08
N ASN A 83 -5.92 -16.70 -18.62
CA ASN A 83 -7.09 -16.32 -19.40
C ASN A 83 -6.91 -15.03 -20.23
N GLY A 84 -5.74 -14.41 -20.15
CA GLY A 84 -5.37 -13.23 -20.94
C GLY A 84 -6.01 -11.93 -20.46
N TYR A 85 -6.26 -11.79 -19.16
CA TYR A 85 -6.76 -10.54 -18.60
C TYR A 85 -5.70 -9.43 -18.69
N THR A 86 -6.17 -8.21 -18.90
CA THR A 86 -5.36 -6.98 -18.91
C THR A 86 -5.68 -6.12 -17.70
N PHE A 87 -4.89 -5.07 -17.46
CA PHE A 87 -5.04 -4.19 -16.31
C PHE A 87 -5.35 -2.77 -16.75
N GLU A 88 -6.30 -2.14 -16.08
CA GLU A 88 -6.58 -0.72 -16.24
C GLU A 88 -5.43 0.12 -15.67
N ARG A 89 -5.00 1.15 -16.40
CA ARG A 89 -3.88 2.01 -15.98
C ARG A 89 -4.12 2.74 -14.64
N ALA A 90 -5.39 3.03 -14.31
CA ALA A 90 -5.77 3.72 -13.08
C ALA A 90 -5.44 2.94 -11.80
N LEU A 91 -5.18 1.63 -11.92
CA LEU A 91 -4.65 0.80 -10.84
C LEU A 91 -3.22 1.19 -10.46
N PHE A 92 -2.48 1.94 -11.27
CA PHE A 92 -1.05 2.19 -11.05
C PHE A 92 -0.67 3.66 -11.07
N ASN A 93 -1.58 4.56 -11.45
CA ASN A 93 -1.32 5.99 -11.56
C ASN A 93 -2.16 6.82 -10.57
N SER A 94 -1.99 8.15 -10.61
CA SER A 94 -2.76 9.05 -9.74
C SER A 94 -4.01 9.65 -10.40
N GLU A 95 -4.56 9.00 -11.42
CA GLU A 95 -5.89 9.33 -11.92
C GLU A 95 -6.94 8.83 -10.92
N ARG A 96 -7.96 9.67 -10.68
CA ARG A 96 -9.15 9.32 -9.89
C ARG A 96 -10.37 9.37 -10.77
N PHE A 97 -11.23 8.37 -10.61
CA PHE A 97 -12.54 8.32 -11.24
C PHE A 97 -13.45 9.37 -10.60
N THR A 98 -14.06 10.25 -11.39
CA THR A 98 -14.97 11.29 -10.91
C THR A 98 -16.30 11.19 -11.63
N TYR A 99 -17.40 11.28 -10.87
CA TYR A 99 -18.74 11.51 -11.40
C TYR A 99 -18.97 13.02 -11.52
N GLU A 100 -19.39 13.50 -12.69
CA GLU A 100 -20.00 14.83 -12.80
C GLU A 100 -21.50 14.72 -12.60
N ASP A 101 -21.99 15.46 -11.60
CA ASP A 101 -23.37 15.80 -11.28
C ASP A 101 -24.40 14.65 -11.08
N MET A 102 -25.53 15.00 -10.47
CA MET A 102 -26.65 14.10 -10.19
C MET A 102 -27.49 13.78 -11.46
N ASN A 103 -27.14 14.34 -12.63
CA ASN A 103 -27.95 14.34 -13.85
C ASN A 103 -27.45 13.36 -14.93
N GLY A 104 -26.38 12.60 -14.67
CA GLY A 104 -26.17 11.30 -15.31
C GLY A 104 -25.48 11.29 -16.68
N LYS A 105 -24.34 11.98 -16.86
CA LYS A 105 -23.28 11.68 -17.87
C LYS A 105 -22.11 12.70 -17.81
N PRO A 106 -20.86 12.39 -18.24
CA PRO A 106 -20.14 11.11 -18.38
C PRO A 106 -19.05 10.94 -17.31
N LEU A 107 -18.51 9.73 -17.25
CA LEU A 107 -17.43 9.33 -16.35
C LEU A 107 -16.07 9.77 -16.93
N TYR A 108 -15.18 10.36 -16.11
CA TYR A 108 -13.82 10.65 -16.57
C TYR A 108 -12.77 10.56 -15.47
N TYR A 109 -11.53 10.35 -15.92
CA TYR A 109 -10.33 10.34 -15.10
C TYR A 109 -9.82 11.76 -14.87
N LYS A 110 -9.65 12.14 -13.61
CA LYS A 110 -9.05 13.40 -13.20
C LYS A 110 -7.72 13.13 -12.51
N GLU A 111 -6.66 13.76 -13.01
CA GLU A 111 -5.35 13.79 -12.35
C GLU A 111 -5.45 14.44 -10.96
N THR A 112 -4.94 13.76 -9.95
CA THR A 112 -4.77 14.27 -8.59
C THR A 112 -3.44 13.75 -8.02
N SER A 113 -2.87 14.39 -7.00
CA SER A 113 -1.82 13.77 -6.19
C SER A 113 -2.41 12.90 -5.08
N PHE A 114 -1.72 11.82 -4.72
CA PHE A 114 -1.88 11.14 -3.43
C PHE A 114 -1.32 12.02 -2.31
N ASN A 115 -1.86 11.86 -1.11
CA ASN A 115 -1.35 12.49 0.10
C ASN A 115 -0.84 11.43 1.06
N GLY A 116 0.15 11.82 1.86
CA GLY A 116 0.90 10.91 2.69
C GLY A 116 1.55 11.57 3.90
N ILE A 117 2.06 10.73 4.78
CA ILE A 117 2.92 11.09 5.90
C ILE A 117 4.36 10.62 5.62
N LEU A 118 5.32 11.44 6.05
CA LEU A 118 6.75 11.15 5.97
C LEU A 118 7.42 11.40 7.33
N GLY A 119 8.03 10.35 7.88
CA GLY A 119 8.72 10.35 9.16
C GLY A 119 7.79 10.33 10.37
N ASP A 120 8.41 10.32 11.55
CA ASP A 120 7.78 10.28 12.87
C ASP A 120 7.05 11.58 13.26
N LYS A 121 7.37 12.69 12.58
CA LYS A 121 6.69 13.98 12.73
C LYS A 121 5.50 14.17 11.80
N TYR A 122 5.13 13.16 11.02
CA TYR A 122 4.01 13.21 10.10
C TYR A 122 4.08 14.37 9.10
N ALA A 123 5.27 14.67 8.56
CA ALA A 123 5.37 15.69 7.52
C ALA A 123 4.55 15.28 6.29
N ARG A 124 3.80 16.21 5.68
CA ARG A 124 3.00 15.91 4.50
C ARG A 124 3.93 15.58 3.33
N ILE A 125 3.71 14.42 2.71
CA ILE A 125 4.27 14.08 1.40
C ILE A 125 3.14 13.98 0.39
N GLU A 126 3.37 14.48 -0.81
CA GLU A 126 2.47 14.33 -1.94
C GLU A 126 3.15 13.52 -3.04
N ILE A 127 2.43 12.56 -3.62
CA ILE A 127 2.95 11.70 -4.70
C ILE A 127 2.03 11.83 -5.90
N PHE A 128 2.60 12.20 -7.05
CA PHE A 128 1.90 12.19 -8.33
C PHE A 128 2.55 11.16 -9.25
N ILE A 129 1.78 10.17 -9.67
CA ILE A 129 2.19 9.15 -10.65
C ILE A 129 1.52 9.50 -11.98
N HIS A 130 2.34 9.64 -13.02
CA HIS A 130 1.89 9.99 -14.36
C HIS A 130 0.93 8.95 -14.96
N PRO A 131 -0.01 9.36 -15.84
CA PRO A 131 -0.94 8.43 -16.49
C PRO A 131 -0.27 7.39 -17.37
N GLU A 132 0.94 7.68 -17.87
CA GLU A 132 1.76 6.77 -18.67
C GLU A 132 2.30 5.63 -17.79
N VAL A 133 1.71 4.45 -17.95
CA VAL A 133 2.11 3.21 -17.29
C VAL A 133 2.63 2.24 -18.35
N GLU A 134 3.86 1.78 -18.18
CA GLU A 134 4.51 0.79 -19.05
C GLU A 134 4.38 -0.60 -18.41
N ARG A 135 3.81 -1.56 -19.15
CA ARG A 135 3.79 -2.96 -18.71
C ARG A 135 5.09 -3.63 -19.13
N MET A 136 5.92 -4.02 -18.16
CA MET A 136 7.22 -4.66 -18.39
C MET A 136 7.06 -6.16 -18.66
N ASP A 137 6.19 -6.81 -17.88
CA ASP A 137 5.85 -8.23 -18.01
C ASP A 137 4.40 -8.51 -17.58
N SER A 138 4.04 -9.77 -17.32
CA SER A 138 2.69 -10.14 -16.93
C SER A 138 2.19 -9.46 -15.64
N LEU A 139 3.07 -9.17 -14.68
CA LEU A 139 2.75 -8.70 -13.33
C LEU A 139 3.57 -7.47 -12.89
N THR A 140 4.54 -7.02 -13.68
CA THR A 140 5.39 -5.87 -13.37
C THR A 140 5.07 -4.67 -14.25
N PHE A 141 4.86 -3.53 -13.61
CA PHE A 141 4.51 -2.25 -14.23
C PHE A 141 5.52 -1.19 -13.84
N LYS A 142 5.98 -0.44 -14.83
CA LYS A 142 6.85 0.70 -14.65
C LYS A 142 6.06 1.99 -14.76
N VAL A 143 6.33 2.90 -13.85
CA VAL A 143 5.67 4.20 -13.72
C VAL A 143 6.71 5.31 -13.61
N ASN A 144 6.31 6.52 -13.94
CA ASN A 144 7.09 7.72 -13.65
C ASN A 144 6.22 8.70 -12.86
N GLY A 145 6.84 9.61 -12.13
CA GLY A 145 6.10 10.55 -11.31
C GLY A 145 6.95 11.60 -10.65
N LYS A 146 6.32 12.33 -9.74
CA LYS A 146 6.95 13.32 -8.90
C LYS A 146 6.53 13.11 -7.44
N SER A 147 7.46 13.27 -6.52
CA SER A 147 7.20 13.42 -5.09
C SER A 147 7.33 14.89 -4.71
N LYS A 148 6.68 15.28 -3.61
CA LYS A 148 6.80 16.62 -3.05
C LYS A 148 6.73 16.57 -1.53
N VAL A 149 7.67 17.25 -0.88
CA VAL A 149 7.67 17.53 0.56
C VAL A 149 7.98 19.01 0.72
N GLU A 150 7.07 19.76 1.33
CA GLU A 150 7.13 21.24 1.32
C GLU A 150 7.29 21.75 -0.12
N GLU A 151 8.32 22.55 -0.42
CA GLU A 151 8.62 23.06 -1.76
C GLU A 151 9.56 22.15 -2.57
N ASN A 152 10.10 21.08 -1.96
CA ASN A 152 11.04 20.18 -2.64
C ASN A 152 10.29 19.16 -3.50
N ILE A 153 10.33 19.34 -4.83
CA ILE A 153 9.73 18.44 -5.80
C ILE A 153 10.81 17.56 -6.42
N CYS A 154 10.61 16.25 -6.41
CA CYS A 154 11.53 15.32 -7.03
C CYS A 154 10.89 14.40 -8.07
N ASP A 155 11.49 14.33 -9.27
CA ASP A 155 11.15 13.31 -10.26
C ASP A 155 11.56 11.91 -9.77
N PHE A 156 10.76 10.89 -10.11
CA PHE A 156 11.08 9.49 -9.87
C PHE A 156 10.65 8.58 -11.03
N THR A 157 11.32 7.44 -11.10
CA THR A 157 10.86 6.25 -11.84
C THR A 157 10.55 5.16 -10.83
N GLY A 158 9.54 4.34 -11.10
CA GLY A 158 9.07 3.33 -10.17
C GLY A 158 8.68 2.03 -10.84
N GLU A 159 8.75 0.95 -10.05
CA GLU A 159 8.25 -0.36 -10.41
C GLU A 159 7.20 -0.81 -9.38
N ILE A 160 6.12 -1.39 -9.89
CA ILE A 160 5.06 -2.03 -9.10
C ILE A 160 4.97 -3.47 -9.59
N HIS A 161 5.15 -4.42 -8.66
CA HIS A 161 5.06 -5.84 -8.93
C HIS A 161 3.86 -6.42 -8.20
N ILE A 162 2.92 -7.00 -8.95
CA ILE A 162 1.76 -7.69 -8.39
C ILE A 162 2.20 -9.06 -7.88
N GLU A 163 2.03 -9.31 -6.59
CA GLU A 163 2.25 -10.64 -6.00
C GLU A 163 0.98 -11.49 -6.07
N HIS A 164 -0.14 -10.90 -5.64
CA HIS A 164 -1.40 -11.63 -5.50
C HIS A 164 -2.61 -10.77 -5.88
N ILE A 165 -3.64 -11.42 -6.39
CA ILE A 165 -4.98 -10.88 -6.59
C ILE A 165 -5.94 -11.87 -5.94
N TYR A 166 -6.49 -11.48 -4.80
CA TYR A 166 -7.44 -12.31 -4.06
C TYR A 166 -8.86 -11.96 -4.46
N ASN A 167 -9.67 -12.96 -4.77
CA ASN A 167 -11.12 -12.89 -4.72
C ASN A 167 -11.57 -13.26 -3.31
N VAL A 168 -12.37 -12.43 -2.65
CA VAL A 168 -12.82 -12.64 -1.26
C VAL A 168 -14.34 -12.60 -1.20
N TRP A 169 -14.93 -13.57 -0.49
CA TRP A 169 -16.37 -13.71 -0.30
C TRP A 169 -16.68 -14.37 1.06
N GLU A 170 -17.96 -14.35 1.45
CA GLU A 170 -18.44 -15.02 2.68
C GLU A 170 -17.61 -14.69 3.93
N ARG A 171 -17.79 -13.47 4.46
CA ARG A 171 -17.12 -13.03 5.68
C ARG A 171 -17.89 -13.49 6.91
N VAL A 172 -17.22 -14.13 7.89
CA VAL A 172 -17.88 -14.70 9.08
C VAL A 172 -18.75 -13.68 9.83
N ASN A 173 -18.29 -12.43 9.91
CA ASN A 173 -18.99 -11.36 10.62
C ASN A 173 -20.02 -10.61 9.76
N ASP A 174 -20.01 -10.82 8.44
CA ASP A 174 -20.92 -10.17 7.49
C ASP A 174 -21.13 -11.06 6.24
N PRO A 175 -21.94 -12.12 6.35
CA PRO A 175 -22.07 -13.13 5.28
C PRO A 175 -22.76 -12.61 4.02
N ASP A 176 -23.60 -11.57 4.14
CA ASP A 176 -24.38 -10.98 3.04
C ASP A 176 -23.57 -9.92 2.24
N SER A 177 -22.37 -9.64 2.71
CA SER A 177 -21.51 -8.61 2.18
C SER A 177 -20.95 -9.01 0.81
N PRO A 178 -20.95 -8.10 -0.19
CA PRO A 178 -20.58 -8.45 -1.55
C PRO A 178 -19.13 -8.95 -1.65
N ASN A 179 -18.88 -9.76 -2.67
CA ASN A 179 -17.52 -10.16 -3.04
C ASN A 179 -16.70 -8.91 -3.37
N TYR A 180 -15.42 -8.95 -3.04
CA TYR A 180 -14.46 -7.93 -3.44
C TYR A 180 -13.16 -8.57 -3.90
N TYR A 181 -12.37 -7.81 -4.64
CA TYR A 181 -11.04 -8.24 -5.04
C TYR A 181 -10.01 -7.27 -4.48
N VAL A 182 -8.89 -7.82 -4.01
CA VAL A 182 -7.76 -7.04 -3.51
C VAL A 182 -6.48 -7.48 -4.18
N MET A 183 -5.80 -6.51 -4.76
CA MET A 183 -4.49 -6.66 -5.37
C MET A 183 -3.41 -6.28 -4.35
N VAL A 184 -2.47 -7.20 -4.14
CA VAL A 184 -1.33 -7.06 -3.22
C VAL A 184 -0.06 -6.99 -4.04
N CYS A 185 0.67 -5.89 -3.89
CA CYS A 185 1.86 -5.58 -4.67
C CYS A 185 3.04 -5.21 -3.77
N ASN A 186 4.24 -5.38 -4.29
CA ASN A 186 5.41 -4.63 -3.83
C ASN A 186 5.66 -3.44 -4.77
N TYR A 187 6.28 -2.38 -4.25
CA TYR A 187 6.74 -1.28 -5.08
C TYR A 187 8.16 -0.80 -4.70
N LEU A 188 8.85 -0.23 -5.68
CA LEU A 188 10.13 0.47 -5.51
C LEU A 188 10.14 1.70 -6.41
N PHE A 189 10.10 2.90 -5.82
CA PHE A 189 10.20 4.16 -6.55
C PHE A 189 11.54 4.83 -6.23
N THR A 190 12.33 5.15 -7.24
CA THR A 190 13.65 5.77 -7.10
C THR A 190 13.60 7.20 -7.60
N GLU A 191 13.83 8.16 -6.71
CA GLU A 191 13.97 9.56 -7.10
C GLU A 191 15.28 9.78 -7.86
N ASP A 192 15.32 10.79 -8.72
CA ASP A 192 16.54 11.17 -9.45
C ASP A 192 17.63 11.67 -8.47
N LYS A 193 18.73 10.93 -8.40
CA LYS A 193 19.88 11.19 -7.52
C LYS A 193 20.55 12.55 -7.74
N ALA A 194 20.35 13.20 -8.89
CA ALA A 194 20.92 14.52 -9.17
C ALA A 194 20.22 15.64 -8.38
N GLN A 195 19.02 15.38 -7.83
CA GLN A 195 18.21 16.41 -7.18
C GLN A 195 18.41 16.43 -5.67
N TYR A 196 18.08 17.58 -5.07
CA TYR A 196 18.25 17.80 -3.64
C TYR A 196 17.28 16.96 -2.80
N GLY A 197 17.79 16.45 -1.67
CA GLY A 197 16.94 15.79 -0.67
C GLY A 197 16.35 14.45 -1.12
N THR A 198 17.00 13.74 -2.03
CA THR A 198 16.47 12.54 -2.68
C THR A 198 16.76 11.22 -1.97
N GLY A 199 15.94 10.24 -2.30
CA GLY A 199 16.00 8.87 -1.82
C GLY A 199 15.21 7.92 -2.70
N PHE A 200 14.82 6.79 -2.11
CA PHE A 200 13.92 5.84 -2.73
C PHE A 200 12.83 5.45 -1.76
N PHE A 201 11.67 5.11 -2.30
CA PHE A 201 10.53 4.59 -1.60
C PHE A 201 10.41 3.09 -1.86
N LYS A 202 10.08 2.30 -0.84
CA LYS A 202 9.77 0.88 -1.02
C LYS A 202 8.78 0.39 0.02
N GLY A 203 7.99 -0.61 -0.35
CA GLY A 203 7.07 -1.26 0.55
C GLY A 203 5.96 -2.02 -0.17
N THR A 204 4.81 -2.09 0.47
CA THR A 204 3.62 -2.80 -0.02
C THR A 204 2.60 -1.81 -0.57
N TYR A 205 2.06 -2.11 -1.74
CA TYR A 205 0.95 -1.40 -2.36
C TYR A 205 -0.29 -2.29 -2.36
N GLY A 206 -1.38 -1.82 -1.77
CA GLY A 206 -2.69 -2.48 -1.78
C GLY A 206 -3.69 -1.71 -2.62
N ALA A 207 -4.45 -2.41 -3.46
CA ALA A 207 -5.53 -1.81 -4.25
C ALA A 207 -6.76 -2.70 -4.31
N TYR A 208 -7.94 -2.12 -4.07
CA TYR A 208 -9.21 -2.80 -4.33
C TYR A 208 -9.54 -2.73 -5.83
N CYS A 209 -9.94 -3.85 -6.40
CA CYS A 209 -10.21 -3.97 -7.83
C CYS A 209 -11.50 -4.73 -8.14
N TYR A 210 -11.96 -4.61 -9.37
CA TYR A 210 -13.08 -5.33 -9.94
C TYR A 210 -12.64 -6.10 -11.19
N ILE A 211 -13.16 -7.32 -11.35
CA ILE A 211 -12.88 -8.18 -12.51
C ILE A 211 -13.98 -8.00 -13.56
N ASP A 212 -13.67 -7.23 -14.61
CA ASP A 212 -14.51 -7.09 -15.79
C ASP A 212 -14.34 -8.30 -16.71
N LYS A 213 -15.15 -9.33 -16.45
CA LYS A 213 -15.14 -10.59 -17.23
C LYS A 213 -15.52 -10.37 -18.70
N ALA A 214 -16.34 -9.37 -19.00
CA ALA A 214 -16.79 -9.09 -20.36
C ALA A 214 -15.66 -8.56 -21.24
N ASN A 215 -14.84 -7.66 -20.69
CA ASN A 215 -13.70 -7.06 -21.40
C ASN A 215 -12.36 -7.71 -21.07
N LYS A 216 -12.35 -8.76 -20.23
CA LYS A 216 -11.14 -9.38 -19.69
C LYS A 216 -10.17 -8.35 -19.12
N MET A 217 -10.68 -7.49 -18.24
CA MET A 217 -9.89 -6.40 -17.66
C MET A 217 -10.06 -6.32 -16.15
N ILE A 218 -8.96 -6.07 -15.46
CA ILE A 218 -8.94 -5.80 -14.03
C ILE A 218 -8.99 -4.28 -13.89
N ARG A 219 -9.98 -3.77 -13.19
CA ARG A 219 -10.27 -2.34 -13.06
C ARG A 219 -10.13 -1.89 -11.62
N LEU A 220 -9.82 -0.61 -11.40
CA LEU A 220 -9.88 -0.03 -10.07
C LEU A 220 -11.31 -0.10 -9.56
N ASP A 221 -11.50 -0.57 -8.33
CA ASP A 221 -12.82 -0.63 -7.74
C ASP A 221 -13.25 0.75 -7.24
N ILE A 222 -14.31 1.27 -7.85
CA ILE A 222 -14.88 2.58 -7.51
C ILE A 222 -16.16 2.47 -6.67
N ASP A 223 -16.74 1.27 -6.55
CA ASP A 223 -18.10 1.05 -6.01
C ASP A 223 -18.15 0.09 -4.81
N VAL A 224 -17.23 -0.87 -4.66
CA VAL A 224 -17.35 -1.91 -3.64
C VAL A 224 -16.96 -1.41 -2.25
N GLY A 225 -17.91 -1.54 -1.32
CA GLY A 225 -17.72 -1.47 0.13
C GLY A 225 -17.94 -0.08 0.71
N GLY A 226 -19.15 0.15 1.25
CA GLY A 226 -19.65 1.39 1.85
C GLY A 226 -18.59 2.30 2.48
N GLY A 227 -18.58 3.56 2.02
CA GLY A 227 -17.98 4.69 2.72
C GLY A 227 -16.45 4.79 2.75
N GLU A 228 -15.71 3.70 2.54
CA GLU A 228 -14.25 3.75 2.68
C GLU A 228 -13.60 4.19 1.36
N PHE A 229 -13.20 5.47 1.32
CA PHE A 229 -12.48 6.11 0.21
C PHE A 229 -11.03 5.58 0.00
N ASN A 230 -10.61 4.55 0.74
CA ASN A 230 -9.22 4.10 0.85
C ASN A 230 -8.89 2.98 -0.16
N LYS A 231 -9.09 3.25 -1.45
CA LYS A 231 -9.01 2.19 -2.48
C LYS A 231 -7.59 1.81 -2.87
N ARG A 232 -6.62 2.70 -2.70
CA ARG A 232 -5.20 2.49 -3.02
C ARG A 232 -4.33 3.06 -1.92
N ASN A 233 -3.46 2.24 -1.33
CA ASN A 233 -2.55 2.69 -0.27
C ASN A 233 -1.17 2.04 -0.42
N TYR A 234 -0.15 2.85 -0.21
CA TYR A 234 1.26 2.50 -0.24
C TYR A 234 1.79 2.62 1.18
N VAL A 235 2.29 1.53 1.74
CA VAL A 235 2.84 1.46 3.10
C VAL A 235 4.28 0.97 3.02
N GLY A 236 5.20 1.77 3.54
CA GLY A 236 6.59 1.37 3.66
C GLY A 236 7.48 2.49 4.17
N ILE A 237 8.62 2.66 3.50
CA ILE A 237 9.65 3.63 3.90
C ILE A 237 10.11 4.49 2.74
N TRP A 238 10.66 5.65 3.10
CA TRP A 238 11.58 6.41 2.27
C TRP A 238 12.98 6.34 2.89
N GLN A 239 14.00 6.12 2.07
CA GLN A 239 15.39 6.09 2.50
C GLN A 239 16.25 7.05 1.68
N SER A 240 16.92 7.98 2.36
CA SER A 240 17.80 8.96 1.72
C SER A 240 18.98 8.30 1.01
N TYR A 241 19.31 8.76 -0.20
CA TYR A 241 20.54 8.35 -0.86
C TYR A 241 21.79 8.89 -0.14
N LYS A 242 21.75 10.14 0.30
CA LYS A 242 22.90 10.85 0.88
C LYS A 242 23.16 10.43 2.32
N THR A 243 22.16 10.51 3.19
CA THR A 243 22.34 10.30 4.63
C THR A 243 22.05 8.86 5.06
N LYS A 244 21.44 8.05 4.19
CA LYS A 244 20.92 6.71 4.49
C LYS A 244 19.83 6.68 5.58
N ALA A 245 19.38 7.84 6.04
CA ALA A 245 18.28 7.94 6.99
C ALA A 245 17.02 7.30 6.41
N VAL A 246 16.33 6.51 7.23
CA VAL A 246 15.08 5.83 6.90
C VAL A 246 13.94 6.53 7.62
N LYS A 247 12.85 6.78 6.91
CA LYS A 247 11.63 7.38 7.45
C LYS A 247 10.44 6.51 7.07
N ARG A 248 9.48 6.39 7.99
CA ARG A 248 8.15 5.85 7.67
C ARG A 248 7.58 6.67 6.52
N CYS A 249 7.01 6.04 5.52
CA CYS A 249 6.38 6.73 4.41
C CYS A 249 5.11 5.97 4.03
N VAL A 250 3.96 6.61 4.24
CA VAL A 250 2.65 6.05 3.93
C VAL A 250 1.88 7.08 3.12
N TRP A 251 1.29 6.69 2.00
CA TRP A 251 0.46 7.58 1.18
C TRP A 251 -0.61 6.78 0.45
N GLY A 252 -1.68 7.44 0.04
CA GLY A 252 -2.76 6.77 -0.67
C GLY A 252 -3.99 7.62 -0.87
N ASP A 253 -5.10 6.94 -1.09
CA ASP A 253 -6.41 7.55 -1.18
C ASP A 253 -6.99 7.80 0.22
N TYR A 254 -7.40 9.04 0.45
CA TYR A 254 -8.17 9.52 1.60
C TYR A 254 -7.55 9.34 3.00
N ARG A 255 -7.82 8.22 3.69
CA ARG A 255 -7.37 7.94 5.06
C ARG A 255 -6.24 6.92 5.00
N MET A 256 -5.12 7.23 5.65
CA MET A 256 -3.90 6.42 5.58
C MET A 256 -3.81 5.44 6.74
N PRO A 257 -3.32 4.20 6.50
CA PRO A 257 -3.09 3.24 7.57
C PRO A 257 -1.84 3.61 8.39
N TYR A 258 -1.70 3.04 9.59
CA TYR A 258 -0.54 3.21 10.48
C TYR A 258 -0.21 4.66 10.84
N THR A 259 -1.25 5.48 10.97
CA THR A 259 -1.17 6.90 11.34
C THR A 259 -1.23 7.14 12.86
N PHE A 260 -1.69 6.16 13.65
CA PHE A 260 -1.76 6.25 15.13
C PHE A 260 -2.54 7.50 15.60
N ASP A 261 -2.02 8.24 16.59
CA ASP A 261 -2.70 9.42 17.17
C ASP A 261 -2.71 10.63 16.23
N PHE A 262 -2.12 10.52 15.03
CA PHE A 262 -2.21 11.53 13.99
C PHE A 262 -3.64 11.69 13.46
N ASP A 263 -4.37 10.58 13.33
CA ASP A 263 -5.75 10.58 12.86
C ASP A 263 -6.71 10.21 13.99
N ILE A 264 -7.53 11.18 14.38
CA ILE A 264 -8.55 11.07 15.44
C ILE A 264 -9.97 11.05 14.88
N GLY A 265 -10.12 10.81 13.57
CA GLY A 265 -11.39 10.74 12.87
C GLY A 265 -12.17 9.46 13.16
N SER A 266 -13.49 9.57 13.33
CA SER A 266 -14.37 8.39 13.46
C SER A 266 -14.84 7.89 12.09
N GLU A 267 -15.32 8.81 11.24
CA GLU A 267 -15.81 8.51 9.89
C GLU A 267 -14.78 8.99 8.86
N ASP A 268 -14.52 10.31 8.89
CA ASP A 268 -13.55 10.97 8.03
C ASP A 268 -12.20 11.18 8.72
N MET A 269 -11.10 11.12 7.97
CA MET A 269 -9.77 11.39 8.51
C MET A 269 -9.72 12.78 9.11
N ARG A 270 -9.35 12.88 10.39
CA ARG A 270 -9.22 14.15 11.10
C ARG A 270 -7.86 14.23 11.76
N ILE A 271 -7.07 15.18 11.28
CA ILE A 271 -5.72 15.41 11.81
C ILE A 271 -5.84 15.92 13.24
N ASN A 272 -5.13 15.25 14.15
CA ASN A 272 -5.02 15.68 15.53
C ASN A 272 -4.32 17.05 15.58
N PRO A 273 -4.92 18.07 16.22
CA PRO A 273 -4.35 19.42 16.27
C PRO A 273 -2.90 19.51 16.75
N LYS A 274 -2.43 18.52 17.52
CA LYS A 274 -1.03 18.36 17.93
C LYS A 274 -0.04 18.32 16.74
N TYR A 275 -0.48 17.82 15.59
CA TYR A 275 0.33 17.66 14.37
C TYR A 275 -0.09 18.59 13.24
N ASN A 276 -0.96 19.58 13.50
CA ASN A 276 -1.34 20.53 12.47
C ASN A 276 -0.12 21.29 11.96
N SER A 277 -0.10 21.49 10.65
CA SER A 277 0.88 22.29 9.94
C SER A 277 0.19 23.02 8.78
N PRO A 278 0.78 24.09 8.23
CA PRO A 278 0.21 24.76 7.06
C PRO A 278 -0.08 23.81 5.89
N GLU A 279 0.75 22.79 5.70
CA GLU A 279 0.57 21.78 4.65
C GLU A 279 -0.65 20.89 4.90
N TRP A 280 -0.92 20.55 6.16
CA TRP A 280 -2.09 19.75 6.54
C TRP A 280 -3.39 20.56 6.58
N GLU A 281 -3.32 21.83 6.95
CA GLU A 281 -4.43 22.78 6.81
C GLU A 281 -4.81 22.98 5.35
N GLN A 282 -3.80 23.13 4.47
CA GLN A 282 -3.99 23.17 3.02
C GLN A 282 -4.64 21.88 2.49
N TRP A 283 -4.24 20.70 2.99
CA TRP A 283 -4.86 19.44 2.62
C TRP A 283 -6.35 19.41 2.99
N GLN A 284 -6.69 19.80 4.22
CA GLN A 284 -8.08 19.85 4.68
C GLN A 284 -8.91 20.82 3.82
N TYR A 285 -8.35 21.97 3.46
CA TYR A 285 -8.98 22.92 2.55
C TYR A 285 -9.24 22.30 1.17
N GLU A 286 -8.25 21.62 0.59
CA GLU A 286 -8.35 20.96 -0.73
C GLU A 286 -9.37 19.82 -0.76
N MET A 287 -9.58 19.11 0.35
CA MET A 287 -10.63 18.08 0.45
C MET A 287 -12.03 18.67 0.31
N HIS A 288 -12.28 19.83 0.91
CA HIS A 288 -13.55 20.54 0.79
C HIS A 288 -13.67 21.36 -0.50
N ASN A 289 -12.53 21.71 -1.12
CA ASN A 289 -12.45 22.54 -2.33
C ASN A 289 -11.62 21.86 -3.44
N PRO A 290 -12.03 20.67 -3.95
CA PRO A 290 -11.22 19.87 -4.88
C PRO A 290 -11.01 20.50 -6.26
N LYS A 291 -11.71 21.60 -6.57
CA LYS A 291 -11.47 22.43 -7.77
C LYS A 291 -10.27 23.36 -7.60
N GLU A 292 -9.91 23.69 -6.37
CA GLU A 292 -8.81 24.61 -6.01
C GLU A 292 -7.50 23.89 -5.73
N LYS A 293 -7.51 22.55 -5.75
CA LYS A 293 -6.30 21.74 -5.55
C LYS A 293 -5.21 22.12 -6.56
N ASN A 294 -4.06 22.52 -6.03
CA ASN A 294 -2.90 22.90 -6.83
C ASN A 294 -2.32 21.69 -7.57
N ARG A 295 -2.13 21.82 -8.88
CA ARG A 295 -1.49 20.80 -9.73
C ARG A 295 0.02 21.03 -9.83
N TRP A 296 0.69 20.99 -8.68
CA TRP A 296 2.12 21.28 -8.55
C TRP A 296 3.02 20.41 -9.46
N TRP A 297 2.55 19.22 -9.83
CA TRP A 297 3.23 18.32 -10.75
C TRP A 297 3.30 18.82 -12.19
N LYS A 298 2.48 19.83 -12.55
CA LYS A 298 2.52 20.49 -13.87
C LYS A 298 3.54 21.60 -13.96
N THR A 299 4.08 22.04 -12.83
CA THR A 299 5.11 23.08 -12.81
C THR A 299 6.39 22.50 -13.40
N LEU A 300 6.73 22.92 -14.62
CA LEU A 300 8.07 22.71 -15.17
C LEU A 300 9.05 23.48 -14.28
N ARG A 301 10.15 22.82 -13.88
CA ARG A 301 11.20 23.49 -13.10
C ARG A 301 11.65 24.72 -13.89
N LYS A 302 11.53 25.91 -13.28
CA LYS A 302 12.37 27.03 -13.70
C LYS A 302 13.80 26.60 -13.41
N GLU A 303 14.62 26.49 -14.44
CA GLU A 303 16.06 26.39 -14.26
C GLU A 303 16.48 27.59 -13.42
N VAL A 304 16.87 27.33 -12.17
CA VAL A 304 17.57 28.34 -11.38
C VAL A 304 18.96 28.40 -11.98
N SER A 305 19.14 29.29 -12.95
CA SER A 305 20.47 29.73 -13.36
C SER A 305 21.12 30.32 -12.11
N HIS A 306 22.05 29.60 -11.52
CA HIS A 306 22.99 30.19 -10.60
C HIS A 306 23.84 31.17 -11.42
N GLU A 307 23.45 32.43 -11.45
CA GLU A 307 24.35 33.54 -11.72
C GLU A 307 25.45 33.48 -10.65
N THR A 308 26.59 32.95 -11.06
CA THR A 308 27.84 33.09 -10.35
C THR A 308 28.25 34.56 -10.40
N ASP A 309 27.88 35.32 -9.38
CA ASP A 309 28.60 36.53 -9.00
C ASP A 309 29.88 36.12 -8.24
N ARG A 310 31.00 36.11 -8.95
CA ARG A 310 32.34 36.48 -8.45
C ARG A 310 33.20 37.06 -9.55
#